data_AF-A0A2P8WFU8-F1
#
_entry.id   AF-A0A2P8WFU8-F1
#
_cell.length_a   1.000
_cell.length_b   1.000
_cell.length_c   1.000
_cell.angle_alpha   90.00
_cell.angle_beta   90.00
_cell.angle_gamma   90.00
#
_symmetry.space_group_name_H-M   'P 1'
#
loop_
_entity.id
_entity.type
_entity.pdbx_description
1 polymer ?
#
loop_
_entity_poly.entity_id
_entity_poly.type
_entity_poly.pdbx_seq_one_letter_code
_entity_poly.pdbx_strand_id
1 'polypeptide(L)'
;HILIDFTLEEDGYDPVFYGQEALQAALADLLPEAEARAIYRLLDEQQEASNQLGSLYRDVGRRYISAFAVIAATLAAVPLPFATMPVLTTLQVSMVGLLGRLYGQTLSLSQAGGVVSAIAGGFVAQAIGRELVKFIPGLGSVLAASWAAGYTWALGEGACVYFGDLMGGKKPDPEKIQAAMNEAYTAAKERFRQQKS
;
A
#
# COMPACT_ATOMS: atom_id res chain seq x y z
N HIS A 1 -8.83 -24.08 4.49
CA HIS A 1 -9.15 -23.23 5.64
C HIS A 1 -7.85 -22.85 6.30
N ILE A 2 -7.41 -21.61 6.15
CA ILE A 2 -6.20 -21.11 6.82
C ILE A 2 -6.70 -20.47 8.12
N LEU A 3 -6.34 -21.08 9.25
CA LEU A 3 -6.61 -20.54 10.58
C LEU A 3 -5.54 -19.49 10.88
N ILE A 4 -5.95 -18.24 10.98
CA ILE A 4 -5.12 -17.13 11.46
C ILE A 4 -5.35 -17.08 12.97
N ASP A 5 -4.38 -17.56 13.74
CA ASP A 5 -4.39 -17.51 15.21
C ASP A 5 -3.62 -16.27 15.70
N PHE A 6 -4.20 -15.57 16.68
CA PHE A 6 -3.78 -14.26 17.18
C PHE A 6 -3.43 -14.36 18.67
N THR A 7 -2.34 -15.04 19.00
CA THR A 7 -1.80 -15.01 20.36
C THR A 7 -1.10 -13.67 20.63
N LEU A 8 -1.44 -13.04 21.75
CA LEU A 8 -1.02 -11.68 22.17
C LEU A 8 0.43 -11.64 22.69
N GLU A 9 1.00 -10.43 22.72
CA GLU A 9 2.40 -10.09 23.04
C GLU A 9 2.89 -10.47 24.46
N GLU A 10 2.09 -11.18 25.26
CA GLU A 10 2.38 -11.47 26.67
C GLU A 10 3.25 -12.73 26.87
N ASP A 11 3.45 -13.55 25.83
CA ASP A 11 3.99 -14.92 25.94
C ASP A 11 5.47 -15.10 25.55
N GLY A 12 6.24 -14.03 25.32
CA GLY A 12 7.70 -14.11 25.28
C GLY A 12 8.32 -15.02 24.19
N TYR A 13 7.73 -15.09 22.99
CA TYR A 13 8.32 -15.80 21.84
C TYR A 13 8.97 -14.85 20.83
N ASP A 14 10.15 -15.25 20.36
CA ASP A 14 10.93 -14.64 19.28
C ASP A 14 10.77 -15.52 18.02
N PRO A 15 10.42 -15.00 16.82
CA PRO A 15 10.23 -13.61 16.43
C PRO A 15 8.80 -13.05 16.50
N VAL A 16 8.73 -11.72 16.63
CA VAL A 16 7.55 -10.88 16.90
C VAL A 16 6.52 -10.81 15.75
N PHE A 17 6.81 -11.35 14.54
CA PHE A 17 5.93 -11.17 13.37
C PHE A 17 5.86 -12.40 12.44
N TYR A 18 4.98 -13.36 12.76
CA TYR A 18 4.79 -14.61 11.98
C TYR A 18 3.82 -14.51 10.78
N GLY A 19 3.05 -13.43 10.62
CA GLY A 19 2.04 -13.30 9.54
C GLY A 19 2.56 -12.83 8.18
N GLN A 20 3.83 -12.40 8.12
CA GLN A 20 4.44 -11.81 6.92
C GLN A 20 4.57 -12.83 5.79
N GLU A 21 4.96 -14.06 6.11
CA GLU A 21 5.16 -15.14 5.15
C GLU A 21 3.83 -15.60 4.55
N ALA A 22 2.79 -15.70 5.39
CA ALA A 22 1.44 -16.02 4.94
C ALA A 22 0.85 -14.94 4.03
N LEU A 23 1.09 -13.66 4.36
CA LEU A 23 0.72 -12.53 3.51
C LEU A 23 1.49 -12.53 2.19
N GLN A 24 2.81 -12.77 2.23
CA GLN A 24 3.63 -12.89 1.01
C GLN A 24 3.18 -14.05 0.13
N ALA A 25 2.86 -15.22 0.72
CA ALA A 25 2.35 -16.38 -0.01
C ALA A 25 0.99 -16.10 -0.65
N ALA A 26 0.06 -15.49 0.08
CA ALA A 26 -1.26 -15.10 -0.45
C ALA A 26 -1.14 -14.05 -1.58
N LEU A 27 -0.16 -13.15 -1.50
CA LEU A 27 0.12 -12.17 -2.54
C LEU A 27 0.84 -12.77 -3.75
N ALA A 28 1.74 -13.73 -3.56
CA ALA A 28 2.41 -14.47 -4.64
C ALA A 28 1.41 -15.32 -5.43
N ASP A 29 0.38 -15.86 -4.78
CA ASP A 29 -0.74 -16.54 -5.46
C ASP A 29 -1.57 -15.59 -6.33
N LEU A 30 -1.71 -14.32 -5.91
CA LEU A 30 -2.46 -13.30 -6.64
C LEU A 30 -1.64 -12.63 -7.76
N LEU A 31 -0.31 -12.74 -7.71
CA LEU A 31 0.60 -11.99 -8.58
C LEU A 31 1.67 -12.93 -9.13
N PRO A 32 1.64 -13.25 -10.44
CA PRO A 32 2.69 -14.07 -11.04
C PRO A 32 4.03 -13.35 -10.87
N GLU A 33 4.90 -13.88 -10.00
CA GLU A 33 6.29 -13.41 -9.81
C GLU A 33 7.09 -13.30 -11.12
N ALA A 34 6.57 -13.88 -12.21
CA ALA A 34 7.09 -13.78 -13.55
C ALA A 34 7.04 -12.37 -14.14
N GLU A 35 6.10 -11.51 -13.73
CA GLU A 35 5.90 -10.20 -14.38
C GLU A 35 6.94 -9.17 -13.94
N ALA A 36 7.30 -9.13 -12.66
CA ALA A 36 8.39 -8.28 -12.17
C ALA A 36 9.73 -8.68 -12.81
N ARG A 37 9.96 -9.99 -12.98
CA ARG A 37 11.15 -10.55 -13.67
C ARG A 37 11.23 -10.17 -15.15
N ALA A 38 10.09 -10.10 -15.84
CA ALA A 38 10.02 -9.64 -17.23
C ALA A 38 10.41 -8.17 -17.35
N ILE A 39 9.99 -7.33 -16.39
CA ILE A 39 10.41 -5.92 -16.33
C ILE A 39 11.93 -5.84 -16.17
N TYR A 40 12.54 -6.58 -15.24
CA TYR A 40 14.00 -6.52 -15.04
C TYR A 40 14.83 -6.88 -16.27
N ARG A 41 14.34 -7.80 -17.13
CA ARG A 41 15.04 -8.16 -18.38
C ARG A 41 14.98 -7.08 -19.46
N LEU A 42 14.02 -6.18 -19.40
CA LEU A 42 13.87 -5.08 -20.36
C LEU A 42 14.70 -3.85 -19.96
N LEU A 43 15.25 -3.81 -18.73
CA LEU A 43 16.02 -2.67 -18.21
C LEU A 43 17.50 -2.71 -18.57
N ASP A 44 17.99 -3.82 -19.12
CA ASP A 44 19.40 -3.98 -19.49
C ASP A 44 19.75 -3.20 -20.79
N GLU A 45 18.75 -2.55 -21.41
CA GLU A 45 18.92 -1.70 -22.59
C GLU A 45 18.66 -0.21 -22.27
N GLN A 46 19.60 0.63 -22.73
CA GLN A 46 19.97 1.94 -22.16
C GLN A 46 18.90 3.05 -22.08
N GLN A 47 19.01 3.82 -20.98
CA GLN A 47 18.88 5.28 -20.75
C GLN A 47 17.80 6.16 -21.44
N GLU A 48 17.24 5.82 -22.60
CA GLU A 48 16.22 6.63 -23.30
C GLU A 48 14.77 6.27 -22.93
N ALA A 49 14.56 5.16 -22.23
CA ALA A 49 13.23 4.64 -21.90
C ALA A 49 12.68 5.09 -20.52
N SER A 50 13.32 6.02 -19.82
CA SER A 50 13.03 6.34 -18.40
C SER A 50 11.57 6.75 -18.11
N ASN A 51 10.90 7.48 -19.02
CA ASN A 51 9.49 7.88 -18.82
C ASN A 51 8.48 6.74 -19.12
N GLN A 52 8.78 5.86 -20.08
CA GLN A 52 7.93 4.70 -20.39
C GLN A 52 8.15 3.58 -19.35
N LEU A 53 9.35 3.48 -18.79
CA LEU A 53 9.66 2.60 -17.65
C LEU A 53 8.85 2.98 -16.41
N GLY A 54 8.79 4.28 -16.07
CA GLY A 54 8.06 4.75 -14.89
C GLY A 54 6.58 4.35 -14.89
N SER A 55 5.91 4.45 -16.05
CA SER A 55 4.54 3.97 -16.20
C SER A 55 4.42 2.45 -16.06
N LEU A 56 5.37 1.67 -16.59
CA LEU A 56 5.34 0.22 -16.52
C LEU A 56 5.48 -0.31 -15.08
N TYR A 57 6.42 0.25 -14.31
CA TYR A 57 6.56 -0.08 -12.89
C TYR A 57 5.33 0.28 -12.09
N ARG A 58 4.72 1.44 -12.38
CA ARG A 58 3.50 1.89 -11.73
C ARG A 58 2.33 0.97 -12.07
N ASP A 59 2.22 0.51 -13.31
CA ASP A 59 1.16 -0.42 -13.75
C ASP A 59 1.27 -1.80 -13.11
N VAL A 60 2.49 -2.33 -12.98
CA VAL A 60 2.72 -3.57 -12.21
C VAL A 60 2.51 -3.32 -10.72
N GLY A 61 2.99 -2.20 -10.19
CA GLY A 61 2.76 -1.77 -8.81
C GLY A 61 1.28 -1.73 -8.45
N ARG A 62 0.42 -1.21 -9.33
CA ARG A 62 -1.04 -1.16 -9.16
C ARG A 62 -1.67 -2.54 -8.93
N ARG A 63 -1.08 -3.63 -9.44
CA ARG A 63 -1.54 -5.00 -9.19
C ARG A 63 -1.25 -5.46 -7.76
N TYR A 64 -0.08 -5.10 -7.22
CA TYR A 64 0.19 -5.29 -5.79
C TYR A 64 -0.80 -4.47 -4.96
N ILE A 65 -0.89 -3.17 -5.27
CA ILE A 65 -1.72 -2.22 -4.53
C ILE A 65 -3.20 -2.67 -4.48
N SER A 66 -3.75 -3.24 -5.56
CA SER A 66 -5.14 -3.71 -5.57
C SER A 66 -5.37 -4.84 -4.57
N ALA A 67 -4.48 -5.83 -4.48
CA ALA A 67 -4.58 -6.93 -3.53
C ALA A 67 -4.53 -6.42 -2.08
N PHE A 68 -3.57 -5.54 -1.77
CA PHE A 68 -3.47 -4.91 -0.46
C PHE A 68 -4.70 -4.06 -0.11
N ALA A 69 -5.25 -3.31 -1.07
CA ALA A 69 -6.45 -2.51 -0.88
C ALA A 69 -7.69 -3.39 -0.59
N VAL A 70 -7.82 -4.54 -1.25
CA VAL A 70 -8.91 -5.50 -0.98
C VAL A 70 -8.77 -6.07 0.44
N ILE A 71 -7.57 -6.51 0.83
CA ILE A 71 -7.32 -7.03 2.19
C ILE A 71 -7.62 -5.96 3.23
N ALA A 72 -7.17 -4.72 3.01
CA ALA A 72 -7.46 -3.59 3.88
C ALA A 72 -8.96 -3.34 4.03
N ALA A 73 -9.72 -3.44 2.93
CA ALA A 73 -11.17 -3.33 2.94
C ALA A 73 -11.81 -4.42 3.81
N THR A 74 -11.37 -5.67 3.65
CA THR A 74 -11.87 -6.82 4.42
C THR A 74 -11.59 -6.65 5.91
N LEU A 75 -10.36 -6.26 6.27
CA LEU A 75 -9.99 -6.03 7.67
C LEU A 75 -10.84 -4.93 8.31
N ALA A 76 -11.10 -3.84 7.58
CA ALA A 76 -11.90 -2.72 8.07
C ALA A 76 -13.42 -3.00 8.05
N ALA A 77 -13.88 -4.02 7.31
CA ALA A 77 -15.28 -4.44 7.32
C ALA A 77 -15.66 -5.21 8.59
N VAL A 78 -14.68 -5.82 9.26
CA VAL A 78 -14.91 -6.57 10.50
C VAL A 78 -14.99 -5.57 11.67
N PRO A 79 -16.08 -5.57 12.46
CA PRO A 79 -16.25 -4.66 13.59
C PRO A 79 -15.41 -5.10 14.81
N LEU A 80 -14.08 -5.07 14.67
CA LEU A 80 -13.11 -5.31 15.73
C LEU A 80 -12.32 -4.02 15.97
N PRO A 81 -12.79 -3.15 16.90
CA PRO A 81 -12.08 -1.91 17.22
C PRO A 81 -10.70 -2.23 17.83
N PHE A 82 -9.69 -1.43 17.47
CA PHE A 82 -8.29 -1.47 17.95
C PHE A 82 -7.43 -2.67 17.54
N ALA A 83 -7.95 -3.90 17.48
CA ALA A 83 -7.17 -5.07 17.06
C ALA A 83 -6.76 -5.05 15.56
N THR A 84 -7.55 -4.35 14.73
CA THR A 84 -7.34 -4.27 13.28
C THR A 84 -6.31 -3.22 12.87
N MET A 85 -5.99 -2.25 13.73
CA MET A 85 -5.09 -1.13 13.38
C MET A 85 -3.63 -1.57 13.21
N PRO A 86 -3.01 -2.34 14.13
CA PRO A 86 -1.64 -2.84 13.93
C PRO A 86 -1.51 -3.73 12.69
N VAL A 87 -2.54 -4.53 12.41
CA VAL A 87 -2.58 -5.40 11.22
C VAL A 87 -2.64 -4.56 9.94
N LEU A 88 -3.50 -3.53 9.91
CA LEU A 88 -3.61 -2.63 8.76
C LEU A 88 -2.32 -1.84 8.52
N THR A 89 -1.67 -1.37 9.58
CA THR A 89 -0.35 -0.71 9.47
C THR A 89 0.71 -1.67 8.95
N THR A 90 0.76 -2.89 9.47
CA THR A 90 1.71 -3.93 9.01
C THR A 90 1.49 -4.29 7.54
N LEU A 91 0.23 -4.39 7.13
CA LEU A 91 -0.19 -4.60 5.75
C LEU A 91 0.36 -3.48 4.83
N GLN A 92 0.20 -2.21 5.24
CA GLN A 92 0.68 -1.05 4.48
C GLN A 92 2.20 -0.95 4.41
N VAL A 93 2.91 -1.24 5.51
CA VAL A 93 4.38 -1.28 5.54
C VAL A 93 4.90 -2.40 4.62
N SER A 94 4.25 -3.57 4.64
CA SER A 94 4.61 -4.69 3.77
C SER A 94 4.41 -4.35 2.29
N MET A 95 3.32 -3.66 1.96
CA MET A 95 3.06 -3.15 0.61
C MET A 95 4.17 -2.22 0.15
N VAL A 96 4.56 -1.23 0.97
CA VAL A 96 5.64 -0.30 0.63
C VAL A 96 6.99 -1.02 0.50
N GLY A 97 7.26 -2.04 1.32
CA GLY A 97 8.44 -2.88 1.17
C GLY A 97 8.49 -3.63 -0.17
N LEU A 98 7.37 -4.23 -0.60
CA LEU A 98 7.27 -4.93 -1.88
C LEU A 98 7.38 -3.98 -3.07
N LEU A 99 6.74 -2.80 -3.00
CA LEU A 99 6.90 -1.76 -4.01
C LEU A 99 8.34 -1.26 -4.06
N GLY A 100 9.00 -1.06 -2.91
CA GLY A 100 10.42 -0.74 -2.87
C GLY A 100 11.26 -1.75 -3.65
N ARG A 101 11.05 -3.05 -3.40
CA ARG A 101 11.74 -4.13 -4.11
C ARG A 101 11.47 -4.10 -5.61
N LEU A 102 10.21 -3.92 -6.02
CA LEU A 102 9.83 -3.75 -7.42
C LEU A 102 10.65 -2.64 -8.09
N TYR A 103 10.88 -1.54 -7.38
CA TYR A 103 11.68 -0.41 -7.86
C TYR A 103 13.20 -0.54 -7.58
N GLY A 104 13.68 -1.75 -7.25
CA GLY A 104 15.10 -2.03 -7.02
C GLY A 104 15.64 -1.57 -5.67
N GLN A 105 14.77 -1.19 -4.73
CA GLN A 105 15.13 -0.79 -3.37
C GLN A 105 14.94 -1.95 -2.38
N THR A 106 16.01 -2.34 -1.70
CA THR A 106 15.92 -3.31 -0.59
C THR A 106 15.73 -2.57 0.72
N LEU A 107 14.51 -2.61 1.25
CA LEU A 107 14.15 -1.95 2.51
C LEU A 107 14.03 -2.96 3.65
N SER A 108 14.58 -2.60 4.81
CA SER A 108 14.17 -3.21 6.07
C SER A 108 12.73 -2.80 6.42
N LEU A 109 12.12 -3.51 7.37
CA LEU A 109 10.78 -3.17 7.84
C LEU A 109 10.73 -1.75 8.44
N SER A 110 11.75 -1.35 9.19
CA SER A 110 11.85 -0.01 9.76
C SER A 110 12.02 1.07 8.69
N GLN A 111 12.77 0.80 7.61
CA GLN A 111 12.91 1.72 6.49
C GLN A 111 11.59 1.87 5.72
N ALA A 112 10.89 0.76 5.45
CA ALA A 112 9.58 0.79 4.83
C ALA A 112 8.56 1.57 5.69
N GLY A 113 8.58 1.38 7.02
CA GLY A 113 7.78 2.16 7.97
C GLY A 113 8.12 3.66 7.97
N GLY A 114 9.40 4.00 7.83
CA GLY A 114 9.86 5.38 7.65
C GLY A 114 9.34 6.02 6.37
N VAL A 115 9.34 5.27 5.25
CA VAL A 115 8.76 5.71 3.97
C VAL A 115 7.25 5.91 4.10
N VAL A 116 6.52 4.96 4.70
CA VAL A 116 5.09 5.11 5.00
C VAL A 116 4.85 6.39 5.81
N SER A 117 5.62 6.62 6.87
CA SER A 117 5.46 7.80 7.73
C SER A 117 5.72 9.11 6.98
N ALA A 118 6.74 9.16 6.13
CA ALA A 118 7.06 10.33 5.33
C ALA A 118 5.96 10.67 4.31
N ILE A 119 5.43 9.64 3.63
CA ILE A 119 4.38 9.77 2.62
C ILE A 119 3.04 10.10 3.28
N ALA A 120 2.66 9.32 4.31
CA ALA A 120 1.40 9.49 5.02
C ALA A 120 1.32 10.80 5.80
N GLY A 121 2.43 11.26 6.39
CA GLY A 121 2.46 12.52 7.15
C GLY A 121 2.07 13.74 6.29
N GLY A 122 2.57 13.82 5.06
CA GLY A 122 2.19 14.87 4.11
C GLY A 122 0.73 14.76 3.65
N PHE A 123 0.28 13.54 3.37
CA PHE A 123 -1.10 13.31 2.95
C PHE A 123 -2.12 13.59 4.05
N VAL A 124 -1.88 13.18 5.30
CA VAL A 124 -2.76 13.49 6.43
C VAL A 124 -2.80 15.01 6.70
N ALA A 125 -1.69 15.72 6.48
CA ALA A 125 -1.63 17.16 6.60
C ALA A 125 -2.45 17.89 5.50
N GLN A 126 -2.44 17.39 4.27
CA GLN A 126 -3.19 17.99 3.14
C GLN A 126 -4.62 17.46 2.96
N ALA A 127 -4.90 16.22 3.35
CA ALA A 127 -6.10 15.48 3.00
C ALA A 127 -6.82 14.99 4.27
N ILE A 128 -8.15 15.19 4.28
CA ILE A 128 -9.11 14.36 5.04
C ILE A 128 -9.11 14.59 6.56
N GLY A 129 -8.54 15.67 7.11
CA GLY A 129 -8.85 16.09 8.49
C GLY A 129 -10.36 16.21 8.76
N ARG A 130 -11.15 16.64 7.76
CA ARG A 130 -12.62 16.74 7.84
C ARG A 130 -13.40 15.45 7.55
N GLU A 131 -12.80 14.47 6.88
CA GLU A 131 -13.42 13.16 6.62
C GLU A 131 -13.10 12.17 7.74
N LEU A 132 -11.93 12.27 8.37
CA LEU A 132 -11.56 11.58 9.62
C LEU A 132 -12.50 11.95 10.77
N VAL A 133 -12.92 13.21 10.86
CA VAL A 133 -13.94 13.67 11.84
C VAL A 133 -15.31 13.02 11.61
N LYS A 134 -15.58 12.50 10.40
CA LYS A 134 -16.80 11.75 10.10
C LYS A 134 -16.67 10.25 10.37
N PHE A 135 -15.53 9.76 10.87
CA PHE A 135 -15.41 8.40 11.40
C PHE A 135 -16.02 8.34 12.81
N ILE A 136 -17.35 8.32 12.85
CA ILE A 136 -18.11 7.93 14.02
C ILE A 136 -17.92 6.40 14.22
N PRO A 137 -17.48 5.94 15.40
CA PRO A 137 -17.52 4.52 15.74
C PRO A 137 -18.94 3.98 15.52
N GLY A 138 -19.11 2.97 14.65
CA GLY A 138 -20.41 2.41 14.30
C GLY A 138 -20.99 2.83 12.94
N LEU A 139 -20.32 3.70 12.18
CA LEU A 139 -20.64 3.89 10.76
C LEU A 139 -20.31 2.61 9.98
N GLY A 140 -21.31 2.10 9.24
CA GLY A 140 -21.34 0.74 8.72
C GLY A 140 -20.04 0.26 8.07
N SER A 141 -19.75 -1.04 8.28
CA SER A 141 -18.60 -1.80 7.75
C SER A 141 -18.22 -1.45 6.31
N VAL A 142 -19.19 -1.11 5.46
CA VAL A 142 -18.99 -0.67 4.07
C VAL A 142 -18.20 0.64 3.96
N LEU A 143 -18.50 1.65 4.78
CA LEU A 143 -17.79 2.94 4.73
C LEU A 143 -16.34 2.80 5.23
N ALA A 144 -16.14 2.01 6.28
CA ALA A 144 -14.82 1.68 6.80
C ALA A 144 -14.00 0.90 5.77
N ALA A 145 -14.59 -0.12 5.13
CA ALA A 145 -13.96 -0.90 4.08
C ALA A 145 -13.57 -0.04 2.87
N SER A 146 -14.48 0.80 2.37
CA SER A 146 -14.20 1.68 1.23
C SER A 146 -13.07 2.67 1.53
N TRP A 147 -13.04 3.23 2.74
CA TRP A 147 -11.98 4.15 3.13
C TRP A 147 -10.64 3.44 3.27
N ALA A 148 -10.59 2.28 3.93
CA ALA A 148 -9.36 1.51 4.08
C ALA A 148 -8.79 1.08 2.72
N ALA A 149 -9.66 0.68 1.79
CA ALA A 149 -9.27 0.38 0.42
C ALA A 149 -8.71 1.62 -0.29
N GLY A 150 -9.43 2.74 -0.25
CA GLY A 150 -9.04 3.99 -0.92
C GLY A 150 -7.73 4.56 -0.37
N TYR A 151 -7.57 4.56 0.96
CA TYR A 151 -6.34 5.02 1.61
C TYR A 151 -5.14 4.13 1.28
N THR A 152 -5.31 2.80 1.32
CA THR A 152 -4.24 1.86 0.96
C THR A 152 -3.85 2.02 -0.51
N TRP A 153 -4.83 2.22 -1.40
CA TRP A 153 -4.57 2.51 -2.80
C TRP A 153 -3.76 3.80 -2.99
N ALA A 154 -4.20 4.89 -2.33
CA ALA A 154 -3.50 6.17 -2.39
C ALA A 154 -2.06 6.08 -1.88
N LEU A 155 -1.85 5.41 -0.73
CA LEU A 155 -0.52 5.18 -0.16
C LEU A 155 0.40 4.42 -1.12
N GLY A 156 -0.13 3.39 -1.79
CA GLY A 156 0.61 2.64 -2.82
C GLY A 156 1.02 3.52 -4.00
N GLU A 157 0.13 4.37 -4.48
CA GLU A 157 0.44 5.32 -5.57
C GLU A 157 1.50 6.35 -5.17
N GLY A 158 1.42 6.87 -3.94
CA GLY A 158 2.46 7.73 -3.38
C GLY A 158 3.81 7.03 -3.29
N ALA A 159 3.82 5.74 -2.88
CA ALA A 159 5.03 4.93 -2.83
C ALA A 159 5.63 4.69 -4.23
N CYS A 160 4.81 4.42 -5.25
CA CYS A 160 5.27 4.29 -6.63
C CYS A 160 5.94 5.58 -7.15
N VAL A 161 5.41 6.75 -6.83
CA VAL A 161 6.04 8.04 -7.17
C VAL A 161 7.35 8.22 -6.40
N TYR A 162 7.34 7.96 -5.09
CA TYR A 162 8.51 8.05 -4.23
C TYR A 162 9.67 7.19 -4.75
N PHE A 163 9.41 5.91 -5.06
CA PHE A 163 10.44 5.01 -5.55
C PHE A 163 10.81 5.24 -7.01
N GLY A 164 9.87 5.72 -7.83
CA GLY A 164 10.14 6.14 -9.21
C GLY A 164 11.13 7.31 -9.26
N ASP A 165 10.97 8.30 -8.39
CA ASP A 165 11.93 9.40 -8.25
C ASP A 165 13.32 8.88 -7.84
N LEU A 166 13.39 7.98 -6.83
CA LEU A 166 14.66 7.39 -6.40
C LEU A 166 15.36 6.58 -7.50
N MET A 167 14.61 5.74 -8.22
CA MET A 167 15.16 4.96 -9.34
C MET A 167 15.67 5.87 -10.47
N GLY A 168 14.99 7.00 -10.71
CA GLY A 168 15.43 8.01 -11.66
C GLY A 168 16.61 8.87 -11.18
N GLY A 169 17.21 8.57 -10.02
CA GLY A 169 18.30 9.34 -9.42
C GLY A 169 17.88 10.70 -8.88
N LYS A 170 16.57 10.94 -8.70
CA LYS A 170 16.00 12.18 -8.19
C LYS A 170 15.72 12.06 -6.70
N LYS A 171 15.71 13.21 -6.03
CA LYS A 171 15.18 13.28 -4.66
C LYS A 171 13.65 13.18 -4.73
N PRO A 172 13.01 12.32 -3.91
CA PRO A 172 11.56 12.23 -3.86
C PRO A 172 10.94 13.59 -3.59
N ASP A 173 9.99 13.98 -4.44
CA ASP A 173 9.33 15.28 -4.38
C ASP A 173 8.03 15.18 -3.55
N PRO A 174 7.98 15.78 -2.34
CA PRO A 174 6.82 15.63 -1.46
C PRO A 174 5.52 16.15 -2.08
N GLU A 175 5.58 17.18 -2.93
CA GLU A 175 4.39 17.76 -3.55
C GLU A 175 3.81 16.81 -4.61
N LYS A 176 4.67 16.19 -5.43
CA LYS A 176 4.24 15.20 -6.41
C LYS A 176 3.66 13.94 -5.76
N ILE A 177 4.29 13.49 -4.69
CA ILE A 177 3.81 12.33 -3.92
C ILE A 177 2.41 12.63 -3.37
N GLN A 178 2.23 13.78 -2.71
CA GLN A 178 0.94 14.17 -2.13
C GLN A 178 -0.12 14.37 -3.22
N ALA A 179 0.22 14.99 -4.35
CA ALA A 179 -0.66 15.14 -5.50
C ALA A 179 -1.13 13.77 -6.03
N ALA A 180 -0.21 12.82 -6.22
CA ALA A 180 -0.54 11.49 -6.69
C ALA A 180 -1.44 10.72 -5.72
N MET A 181 -1.20 10.84 -4.41
CA MET A 181 -2.07 10.25 -3.39
C MET A 181 -3.48 10.86 -3.42
N ASN A 182 -3.58 12.19 -3.53
CA ASN A 182 -4.86 12.90 -3.60
C ASN A 182 -5.68 12.51 -4.83
N GLU A 183 -5.04 12.46 -6.00
CA GLU A 183 -5.66 12.01 -7.25
C GLU A 183 -6.14 10.56 -7.12
N ALA A 184 -5.28 9.67 -6.61
CA ALA A 184 -5.58 8.26 -6.44
C ALA A 184 -6.74 8.02 -5.47
N TYR A 185 -6.77 8.71 -4.33
CA TYR A 185 -7.84 8.61 -3.36
C TYR A 185 -9.17 9.12 -3.92
N THR A 186 -9.13 10.24 -4.64
CA THR A 186 -10.34 10.84 -5.26
C THR A 186 -10.90 9.94 -6.36
N ALA A 187 -10.04 9.43 -7.25
CA ALA A 187 -10.43 8.49 -8.29
C ALA A 187 -11.02 7.19 -7.71
N ALA A 188 -10.46 6.67 -6.61
CA ALA A 188 -11.01 5.52 -5.91
C ALA A 188 -12.43 5.82 -5.37
N LYS A 189 -12.62 6.98 -4.74
CA LYS A 189 -13.91 7.43 -4.21
C LYS A 189 -14.96 7.60 -5.32
N GLU A 190 -14.59 8.12 -6.48
CA GLU A 190 -15.48 8.28 -7.63
C GLU A 190 -15.93 6.92 -8.20
N ARG A 191 -15.01 5.97 -8.34
CA ARG A 191 -15.34 4.59 -8.76
C ARG A 191 -16.36 3.93 -7.82
N PHE A 192 -16.21 4.10 -6.51
CA PHE A 192 -17.18 3.59 -5.54
C PHE A 192 -18.55 4.27 -5.61
N ARG A 193 -18.62 5.54 -6.03
CA ARG A 193 -19.91 6.23 -6.24
C ARG A 193 -20.62 5.74 -7.51
N GLN A 194 -19.87 5.47 -8.57
CA GLN A 194 -20.44 5.01 -9.85
C GLN A 194 -20.97 3.57 -9.80
N GLN A 195 -20.37 2.67 -9.01
CA GLN A 195 -20.90 1.31 -8.79
C GLN A 195 -22.22 1.22 -8.01
N LYS A 196 -22.66 2.32 -7.39
CA LYS A 196 -23.92 2.38 -6.62
C LYS A 196 -25.08 3.01 -7.40
N SER A 197 -24.87 3.45 -8.64
CA SER A 197 -25.90 4.01 -9.53
C SER A 197 -26.29 3.03 -10.62
#